data_AF-A0A382PAV5-F1
#
_entry.id   AF-A0A382PAV5-F1
#
_cell.length_a   1.000
_cell.length_b   1.000
_cell.length_c   1.000
_cell.angle_alpha   90.00
_cell.angle_beta   90.00
_cell.angle_gamma   90.00
#
_symmetry.space_group_name_H-M   'P 1'
#
loop_
_entity.id
_entity.type
_entity.pdbx_description
1 polymer ?
#
loop_
_entity_poly.entity_id
_entity_poly.type
_entity_poly.pdbx_seq_one_letter_code
_entity_poly.pdbx_strand_id
1 'polypeptide(L)' 'MDIAIVTGSMGLVGTESVHFLTASGLKVIGVDNNMRREFFGDDASNELNRKV' A
#
# COMPACT_ATOMS: atom_id res chain seq x y z
N MET A 1 -6.73 20.80 0.21
CA MET A 1 -5.73 19.79 0.59
C MET A 1 -6.36 18.48 0.24
N ASP A 2 -5.91 17.87 -0.85
CA ASP A 2 -6.61 16.75 -1.46
C ASP A 2 -6.07 15.44 -0.87
N ILE A 3 -6.98 14.55 -0.51
CA ILE A 3 -6.67 13.29 0.17
C ILE A 3 -7.00 12.14 -0.79
N ALA A 4 -6.04 11.23 -0.96
CA ALA A 4 -6.26 9.95 -1.64
C ALA A 4 -6.26 8.81 -0.63
N ILE A 5 -7.24 7.91 -0.73
CA ILE A 5 -7.28 6.67 0.05
C ILE A 5 -6.90 5.52 -0.88
N VAL A 6 -5.90 4.75 -0.50
CA VAL A 6 -5.42 3.59 -1.27
C VAL A 6 -5.64 2.33 -0.46
N THR A 7 -6.58 1.48 -0.88
CA THR A 7 -6.74 0.13 -0.33
C THR A 7 -5.78 -0.83 -1.02
N GLY A 8 -5.26 -1.83 -0.29
CA GLY A 8 -4.19 -2.69 -0.80
C GLY A 8 -2.86 -1.94 -1.00
N SER A 9 -2.65 -0.86 -0.24
CA SER A 9 -1.52 0.08 -0.39
C SER A 9 -0.13 -0.53 -0.25
N MET A 10 -0.02 -1.71 0.34
CA MET A 10 1.24 -2.42 0.54
C MET A 10 1.44 -3.55 -0.47
N GLY A 11 0.52 -3.75 -1.42
CA GLY A 11 0.70 -4.65 -2.56
C GLY A 11 1.51 -4.02 -3.70
N LEU A 12 1.91 -4.82 -4.69
CA LEU A 12 2.75 -4.38 -5.82
C LEU A 12 2.28 -3.08 -6.48
N VAL A 13 1.02 -3.04 -6.94
CA VAL A 13 0.44 -1.85 -7.61
C VAL A 13 0.04 -0.77 -6.60
N GLY A 14 -0.39 -1.18 -5.40
CA GLY A 14 -0.79 -0.25 -4.35
C GLY A 14 0.38 0.62 -3.88
N THR A 15 1.56 0.04 -3.73
CA THR A 15 2.78 0.75 -3.33
C THR A 15 3.19 1.79 -4.37
N GLU A 16 3.20 1.44 -5.67
CA GLU A 16 3.45 2.42 -6.74
C GLU A 16 2.40 3.53 -6.78
N SER A 17 1.13 3.20 -6.48
CA SER A 17 0.05 4.19 -6.40
C SER A 17 0.29 5.18 -5.25
N VAL A 18 0.72 4.70 -4.07
CA VAL A 18 1.09 5.56 -2.94
C VAL A 18 2.25 6.48 -3.30
N HIS A 19 3.31 5.93 -3.92
CA HIS A 19 4.47 6.73 -4.34
C HIS A 19 4.10 7.82 -5.35
N PHE A 20 3.35 7.46 -6.40
CA PHE A 20 2.93 8.40 -7.43
C PHE A 20 2.04 9.52 -6.88
N LEU A 21 1.03 9.18 -6.06
CA LEU A 21 0.08 10.15 -5.52
C LEU A 21 0.74 11.08 -4.49
N THR A 22 1.65 10.54 -3.68
CA THR A 22 2.46 11.34 -2.74
C THR A 22 3.36 12.31 -3.50
N ALA A 23 4.06 11.83 -4.54
CA ALA A 23 4.91 12.67 -5.39
C ALA A 23 4.11 13.76 -6.15
N SER A 24 2.82 13.50 -6.41
CA SER A 24 1.89 14.46 -7.01
C SER A 24 1.35 15.51 -6.03
N GLY A 25 1.76 15.47 -4.75
CA GLY A 25 1.39 16.45 -3.74
C GLY A 25 0.11 16.15 -2.96
N LEU A 26 -0.48 14.96 -3.12
CA LEU A 26 -1.65 14.55 -2.35
C LEU A 26 -1.23 13.99 -0.99
N LYS A 27 -2.09 14.18 0.02
CA LYS A 27 -1.98 13.41 1.26
C LYS A 27 -2.56 12.02 1.04
N VAL A 28 -1.73 11.00 1.16
CA VAL A 28 -2.16 9.61 0.97
C VAL A 28 -2.46 8.95 2.32
N ILE A 29 -3.59 8.25 2.40
CA ILE A 29 -3.96 7.36 3.51
C ILE A 29 -4.02 5.94 2.95
N GLY A 30 -3.02 5.12 3.28
CA GLY A 30 -2.95 3.71 2.90
C GLY A 30 -3.73 2.82 3.87
N VAL A 31 -4.47 1.85 3.34
CA VAL A 31 -5.13 0.78 4.09
C VAL A 31 -4.75 -0.56 3.48
N ASP A 32 -4.12 -1.42 4.25
CA ASP A 32 -3.76 -2.77 3.82
C ASP A 32 -3.90 -3.73 5.00
N ASN A 33 -4.45 -4.90 4.73
CA ASN A 33 -4.73 -5.95 5.71
C ASN A 33 -3.90 -7.22 5.46
N ASN A 34 -2.87 -7.15 4.61
CA ASN A 34 -1.93 -8.22 4.32
C ASN A 34 -2.63 -9.51 3.80
N MET A 35 -3.71 -9.36 3.03
CA MET A 35 -4.43 -10.50 2.43
C MET A 35 -3.56 -11.36 1.50
N ARG A 36 -2.43 -10.84 1.00
CA ARG A 36 -1.46 -11.67 0.27
C ARG A 36 -0.95 -12.84 1.11
N ARG A 37 -0.70 -12.63 2.40
CA ARG A 37 -0.31 -13.72 3.30
C ARG A 37 -1.38 -14.80 3.37
N GLU A 38 -2.65 -14.38 3.49
CA GLU A 38 -3.78 -15.31 3.58
C GLU A 38 -3.94 -16.13 2.30
N PHE A 39 -3.80 -15.50 1.13
CA PHE A 39 -4.01 -16.18 -0.16
C PHE A 39 -2.80 -17.00 -0.63
N PHE A 40 -1.57 -16.61 -0.27
CA PHE A 40 -0.36 -17.14 -0.91
C PHE A 40 0.71 -17.60 0.09
N GLY A 41 0.43 -17.58 1.40
CA GLY A 41 1.34 -18.01 2.46
C GLY A 41 2.27 -16.91 2.98
N ASP A 42 3.05 -17.25 4.01
CA ASP A 42 3.91 -16.29 4.73
C ASP A 42 4.93 -15.57 3.84
N ASP A 43 5.49 -16.27 2.85
CA ASP A 43 6.46 -15.71 1.89
C ASP A 43 5.87 -14.60 1.01
N ALA A 44 4.54 -14.56 0.87
CA ALA A 44 3.85 -13.53 0.11
C ALA A 44 3.45 -12.31 0.94
N SER A 45 3.72 -12.34 2.25
CA SER A 45 3.35 -11.28 3.16
C SER A 45 4.00 -9.94 2.79
N ASN A 46 3.23 -8.86 2.88
CA ASN A 46 3.70 -7.50 2.61
C ASN A 46 4.09 -6.73 3.88
N GLU A 47 4.21 -7.38 5.05
CA GLU A 47 4.57 -6.71 6.32
C GLU A 47 5.91 -5.97 6.26
N LEU A 48 6.82 -6.37 5.37
CA LEU A 48 8.08 -5.66 5.15
C LEU A 48 7.87 -4.23 4.64
N ASN A 49 6.77 -3.97 3.92
CA ASN A 49 6.46 -2.67 3.34
C ASN A 49 5.91 -1.67 4.37
N ARG A 50 5.68 -2.09 5.62
CA ARG A 50 5.08 -1.27 6.68
C ARG A 50 6.03 -0.18 7.23
N LYS A 51 7.29 -0.22 6.80
CA LYS A 51 8.37 0.69 7.22
C LYS A 51 8.63 1.81 6.20
N VAL A 52 7.92 1.81 5.08
CA VAL A 52 8.00 2.83 4.02
C VAL A 52 6.96 3.91 4.27
#